data_AF-A0A7S1ECK9-F1
#
_entry.id   AF-A0A7S1ECK9-F1
#
_cell.length_a   1.000
_cell.length_b   1.000
_cell.length_c   1.000
_cell.angle_alpha   90.00
_cell.angle_beta   90.00
_cell.angle_gamma   90.00
#
_symmetry.space_group_name_H-M   'P 1'
#
loop_
_entity.id
_entity.type
_entity.pdbx_description
1 polymer ?
#
loop_
_entity_poly.entity_id
_entity_poly.type
_entity_poly.pdbx_seq_one_letter_code
_entity_poly.pdbx_strand_id
1 'polypeptide(L)'
;LGGWGKQLFGPDALFAAGAVAALVVTFFTFLPSFVFILAGGPVVESTHGQLRFTAPLTAISAAVVGVILNLAVFFAVHVLWPAGLAGRFDAVSAAIGLAAGVALLRFRVGVLPLLGAC
;
A
#
# COMPACT_ATOMS: atom_id res chain seq x y z
N LEU A 1 -7.98 4.36 11.27
CA LEU A 1 -8.86 3.18 11.09
C LEU A 1 -8.10 1.97 11.61
N GLY A 2 -8.28 1.63 12.88
CA GLY A 2 -7.60 0.50 13.52
C GLY A 2 -8.34 0.19 14.80
N GLY A 3 -8.54 -1.10 15.11
CA GLY A 3 -9.33 -1.57 16.26
C GLY A 3 -8.88 -1.02 17.63
N TRP A 4 -7.72 -0.35 17.69
CA TRP A 4 -7.19 0.33 18.87
C TRP A 4 -7.54 1.82 18.97
N GLY A 5 -7.93 2.46 17.87
CA GLY A 5 -8.16 3.91 17.82
C GLY A 5 -9.57 4.34 18.26
N LYS A 6 -10.51 3.40 18.34
CA LYS A 6 -11.86 3.61 18.89
C LYS A 6 -12.09 2.60 19.99
N GLN A 7 -12.45 3.08 21.18
CA GLN A 7 -12.88 2.27 22.32
C GLN A 7 -14.21 1.58 22.01
N LEU A 8 -14.18 0.56 21.16
CA LEU A 8 -15.38 -0.19 20.79
C LEU A 8 -15.97 -0.93 22.00
N PHE A 9 -15.09 -1.33 22.94
CA PHE A 9 -15.42 -2.09 24.15
C PHE A 9 -15.05 -1.33 25.45
N GLY A 10 -14.78 -0.03 25.38
CA GLY A 10 -14.34 0.79 26.52
C GLY A 10 -12.81 0.98 26.64
N PRO A 11 -12.33 1.85 27.57
CA PRO A 11 -10.91 2.21 27.73
C PRO A 11 -10.00 1.05 28.13
N ASP A 12 -10.52 0.10 28.92
CA ASP A 12 -9.73 -0.99 29.49
C ASP A 12 -9.59 -2.19 28.53
N ALA A 13 -10.36 -2.21 27.43
CA ALA A 13 -10.47 -3.34 26.52
C ALA A 13 -9.81 -3.11 25.15
N LEU A 14 -8.82 -2.20 25.06
CA LEU A 14 -8.12 -1.90 23.81
C LEU A 14 -7.43 -3.13 23.20
N PHE A 15 -6.88 -4.01 24.05
CA PHE A 15 -6.28 -5.27 23.59
C PHE A 15 -7.32 -6.19 22.93
N ALA A 16 -8.49 -6.34 23.55
CA ALA A 16 -9.58 -7.15 23.00
C ALA A 16 -10.10 -6.55 21.68
N ALA A 17 -10.23 -5.23 21.59
CA ALA A 17 -10.61 -4.54 20.36
C ALA A 17 -9.58 -4.76 19.24
N GLY A 18 -8.29 -4.78 19.59
CA GLY A 18 -7.19 -5.18 18.71
C GLY A 18 -7.29 -6.63 18.23
N ALA A 19 -7.51 -7.57 19.15
CA ALA A 19 -7.64 -8.99 18.83
C ALA A 19 -8.82 -9.26 17.90
N VAL A 20 -9.98 -8.64 18.14
CA VAL A 20 -11.14 -8.73 17.25
C VAL A 20 -10.84 -8.16 15.87
N ALA A 21 -10.20 -7.00 15.79
CA ALA A 21 -9.81 -6.43 14.50
C ALA A 21 -8.82 -7.35 13.74
N ALA A 22 -7.86 -7.95 14.44
CA ALA A 22 -6.92 -8.90 13.86
C ALA A 22 -7.63 -10.16 13.33
N LEU A 23 -8.62 -10.69 14.06
CA LEU A 23 -9.44 -11.81 13.61
C LEU A 23 -10.24 -11.46 12.36
N VAL A 24 -10.88 -10.28 12.32
CA VAL A 24 -11.63 -9.82 11.16
C VAL A 24 -10.72 -9.69 9.94
N VAL A 25 -9.55 -9.04 10.08
CA VAL A 25 -8.55 -8.94 9.00
C VAL A 25 -8.07 -10.32 8.56
N THR A 26 -7.83 -11.24 9.50
CA THR A 26 -7.45 -12.62 9.20
C THR A 26 -8.50 -13.33 8.36
N PHE A 27 -9.76 -13.24 8.76
CA PHE A 27 -10.85 -13.95 8.09
C PHE A 27 -11.22 -13.36 6.73
N PHE A 28 -11.18 -12.02 6.57
CA PHE A 28 -11.63 -11.35 5.34
C PHE A 28 -10.50 -10.95 4.39
N THR A 29 -9.24 -10.94 4.82
CA THR A 29 -8.10 -10.55 3.96
C THR A 29 -7.12 -11.71 3.77
N PHE A 30 -6.66 -12.33 4.85
CA PHE A 30 -5.64 -13.38 4.76
C PHE A 30 -6.21 -14.73 4.33
N LEU A 31 -7.28 -15.20 5.00
CA LEU A 31 -7.88 -16.50 4.72
C LEU A 31 -8.34 -16.66 3.26
N PRO A 32 -9.05 -15.69 2.65
CA PRO A 32 -9.46 -15.81 1.25
C PRO A 32 -8.25 -15.85 0.31
N SER A 33 -7.24 -15.03 0.58
CA SER A 33 -5.99 -15.00 -0.21
C SER A 33 -5.28 -16.36 -0.18
N PHE A 34 -5.15 -16.99 0.98
CA PHE A 34 -4.56 -18.32 1.09
C PHE A 34 -5.38 -19.39 0.37
N VAL A 35 -6.71 -19.35 0.48
CA VAL A 35 -7.59 -20.26 -0.26
C VAL A 35 -7.37 -20.11 -1.76
N PHE A 36 -7.31 -18.88 -2.29
CA PHE A 36 -7.05 -18.66 -3.71
C PHE A 36 -5.64 -19.06 -4.15
N ILE A 37 -4.62 -18.87 -3.32
CA ILE A 37 -3.25 -19.30 -3.63
C ILE A 37 -3.18 -20.83 -3.68
N LEU A 38 -3.73 -21.52 -2.69
CA LEU A 38 -3.69 -22.99 -2.60
C LEU A 38 -4.60 -23.64 -3.67
N ALA A 39 -5.80 -23.10 -3.89
CA ALA A 39 -6.71 -23.58 -4.93
C ALA A 39 -6.22 -23.21 -6.34
N GLY A 40 -5.56 -22.07 -6.49
CA GLY A 40 -4.96 -21.60 -7.74
C GLY A 40 -3.69 -22.35 -8.13
N GLY A 41 -2.92 -22.86 -7.16
CA GLY A 41 -1.67 -23.61 -7.39
C GLY A 41 -1.81 -24.75 -8.43
N PRO A 42 -2.77 -25.69 -8.27
CA PRO A 42 -3.04 -26.75 -9.25
C PRO A 42 -3.43 -26.23 -10.65
N VAL A 43 -4.15 -25.10 -10.72
CA VAL A 43 -4.57 -24.47 -11.98
C VAL A 43 -3.38 -23.81 -12.69
N VAL A 44 -2.48 -23.19 -11.93
CA VAL A 44 -1.23 -22.61 -12.44
C VAL A 44 -0.30 -23.70 -12.95
N GLU A 45 -0.14 -24.81 -12.22
CA GLU A 45 0.73 -25.92 -12.62
C GLU A 45 0.22 -26.64 -13.89
N SER A 46 -1.11 -26.84 -14.03
CA SER A 46 -1.69 -27.45 -15.24
C SER A 46 -1.59 -26.56 -16.48
N THR A 47 -1.26 -25.28 -16.31
CA THR A 47 -1.12 -24.27 -17.37
C THR A 47 0.36 -23.99 -17.72
N HIS A 48 1.29 -24.65 -17.03
CA HIS A 48 2.73 -24.44 -17.17
C HIS A 48 3.18 -24.83 -18.59
N GLY A 49 3.44 -23.83 -19.44
CA GLY A 49 3.84 -24.02 -20.86
C GLY A 49 2.95 -23.35 -21.90
N GLN A 50 1.82 -22.73 -21.53
CA GLN A 50 0.98 -21.99 -22.48
C GLN A 50 1.31 -20.48 -22.49
N LEU A 51 2.07 -20.05 -23.50
CA LEU A 51 2.48 -18.66 -23.82
C LEU A 51 1.32 -17.63 -23.91
N ARG A 52 0.05 -18.06 -23.81
CA ARG A 52 -1.16 -17.24 -23.95
C ARG A 52 -1.53 -16.45 -22.69
N PHE A 53 -0.83 -16.64 -21.55
CA PHE A 53 -1.11 -15.97 -20.27
C PHE A 53 -0.27 -14.70 -20.02
N THR A 54 0.67 -14.37 -20.90
CA THR A 54 1.50 -13.15 -20.76
C THR A 54 0.69 -11.87 -20.98
N ALA A 55 -0.25 -11.87 -21.93
CA ALA A 55 -1.09 -10.70 -22.22
C ALA A 55 -2.06 -10.34 -21.06
N PRO A 56 -2.78 -11.30 -20.45
CA PRO A 56 -3.56 -11.03 -19.24
C PRO A 56 -2.70 -10.56 -18.05
N LEU A 57 -1.54 -11.17 -17.80
CA LEU A 57 -0.67 -10.78 -16.69
C LEU A 57 -0.14 -9.36 -16.85
N THR A 58 0.32 -9.01 -18.05
CA THR A 58 0.81 -7.65 -18.36
C THR A 58 -0.29 -6.60 -18.24
N ALA A 59 -1.53 -6.93 -18.63
CA ALA A 59 -2.68 -6.05 -18.41
C ALA A 59 -2.97 -5.80 -16.92
N ILE A 60 -2.89 -6.84 -16.08
CA ILE A 60 -3.03 -6.70 -14.62
C ILE A 60 -1.91 -5.82 -14.06
N SER A 61 -0.64 -6.08 -14.43
CA SER A 61 0.49 -5.25 -13.98
C SER A 61 0.33 -3.79 -14.41
N ALA A 62 -0.11 -3.53 -15.65
CA ALA A 62 -0.35 -2.18 -16.15
C ALA A 62 -1.47 -1.47 -15.38
N ALA A 63 -2.58 -2.17 -15.08
CA ALA A 63 -3.67 -1.61 -14.29
C ALA A 63 -3.20 -1.24 -12.87
N VAL A 64 -2.45 -2.11 -12.20
CA VAL A 64 -1.92 -1.85 -10.86
C VAL A 64 -0.94 -0.69 -10.86
N VAL A 65 0.00 -0.63 -11.81
CA VAL A 65 0.94 0.50 -11.95
C VAL A 65 0.18 1.81 -12.19
N GLY A 66 -0.85 1.79 -13.05
CA GLY A 66 -1.71 2.95 -13.29
C GLY A 66 -2.43 3.44 -12.03
N VAL A 67 -2.98 2.51 -11.22
CA VAL A 67 -3.62 2.84 -9.94
C VAL A 67 -2.61 3.44 -8.95
N ILE A 68 -1.42 2.86 -8.83
CA ILE A 68 -0.36 3.38 -7.96
C ILE A 68 0.04 4.78 -8.40
N LEU A 69 0.24 5.01 -9.70
CA LEU A 69 0.58 6.33 -10.24
C LEU A 69 -0.52 7.36 -9.95
N ASN A 70 -1.79 6.99 -10.15
CA ASN A 70 -2.92 7.87 -9.85
C ASN A 70 -2.95 8.28 -8.36
N LEU A 71 -2.79 7.31 -7.45
CA LEU A 71 -2.73 7.60 -6.02
C LEU A 71 -1.50 8.43 -5.64
N ALA A 72 -0.35 8.16 -6.25
CA ALA A 72 0.88 8.94 -6.02
C ALA A 72 0.69 10.40 -6.42
N VAL A 73 0.10 10.67 -7.59
CA VAL A 73 -0.21 12.04 -8.04
C VAL A 73 -1.24 12.69 -7.12
N PHE A 74 -2.29 11.98 -6.74
CA PHE A 74 -3.30 12.48 -5.81
C PHE A 74 -2.67 12.93 -4.49
N PHE A 75 -1.83 12.09 -3.88
CA PHE A 75 -1.13 12.44 -2.65
C PHE A 75 -0.12 13.57 -2.86
N ALA A 76 0.65 13.57 -3.94
CA ALA A 76 1.62 14.62 -4.23
C ALA A 76 0.96 16.01 -4.26
N VAL A 77 -0.21 16.13 -4.92
CA VAL A 77 -0.96 17.39 -4.94
C VAL A 77 -1.40 17.82 -3.53
N HIS A 78 -1.92 16.91 -2.72
CA HIS A 78 -2.37 17.23 -1.35
C HIS A 78 -1.20 17.52 -0.40
N VAL A 79 -0.03 16.94 -0.63
CA VAL A 79 1.18 17.19 0.16
C VAL A 79 1.83 18.52 -0.22
N LEU A 80 1.90 18.84 -1.52
CA LEU A 80 2.50 20.09 -2.02
C LEU A 80 1.57 21.30 -1.82
N TRP A 81 0.26 21.08 -1.90
CA TRP A 81 -0.78 22.09 -1.73
C TRP A 81 -1.84 21.62 -0.74
N PRO A 82 -1.56 21.70 0.58
CA PRO A 82 -2.49 21.22 1.61
C PRO A 82 -3.80 22.03 1.67
N ALA A 83 -3.78 23.28 1.20
CA ALA A 83 -4.96 24.15 1.12
C ALA A 83 -5.60 24.19 -0.29
N GLY A 84 -5.23 23.27 -1.18
CA GLY A 84 -5.65 23.24 -2.58
C GLY A 84 -4.74 24.04 -3.52
N LEU A 85 -4.89 23.86 -4.83
CA LEU A 85 -4.01 24.43 -5.88
C LEU A 85 -3.92 25.97 -5.89
N ALA A 86 -4.91 26.66 -5.29
CA ALA A 86 -4.91 28.12 -5.11
C ALA A 86 -4.29 28.57 -3.76
N GLY A 87 -3.91 27.62 -2.91
CA GLY A 87 -3.31 27.85 -1.60
C GLY A 87 -1.78 27.98 -1.66
N ARG A 88 -1.16 28.08 -0.48
CA ARG A 88 0.31 28.14 -0.37
C ARG A 88 0.95 26.83 -0.83
N PHE A 89 2.05 26.97 -1.57
CA PHE A 89 2.94 25.86 -1.90
C PHE A 89 3.82 25.53 -0.68
N ASP A 90 3.79 24.28 -0.25
CA ASP A 90 4.63 23.80 0.85
C ASP A 90 6.01 23.39 0.34
N ALA A 91 6.93 24.37 0.32
CA ALA A 91 8.30 24.18 -0.13
C ALA A 91 9.09 23.21 0.77
N VAL A 92 8.71 23.05 2.05
CA VAL A 92 9.38 22.12 2.97
C VAL A 92 9.01 20.69 2.60
N SER A 93 7.73 20.41 2.40
CA SER A 93 7.26 19.11 1.92
C SER A 93 7.86 18.75 0.56
N ALA A 94 7.96 19.73 -0.35
CA ALA A 94 8.63 19.55 -1.64
C ALA A 94 10.12 19.18 -1.50
N ALA A 95 10.83 19.87 -0.60
CA ALA A 95 12.25 19.62 -0.35
C ALA A 95 12.50 18.24 0.25
N ILE A 96 11.70 17.82 1.23
CA ILE A 96 11.79 16.48 1.85
C ILE A 96 11.47 15.40 0.81
N GLY A 97 10.40 15.59 0.02
CA GLY A 97 10.04 14.64 -1.04
C GLY A 97 11.13 14.48 -2.10
N LEU A 98 11.75 15.59 -2.54
CA LEU A 98 12.89 15.56 -3.45
C LEU A 98 14.12 14.90 -2.82
N ALA A 99 14.44 15.23 -1.57
CA ALA A 99 15.58 14.64 -0.87
C ALA A 99 15.41 13.11 -0.72
N ALA A 100 14.23 12.65 -0.30
CA ALA A 100 13.90 11.23 -0.20
C ALA A 100 13.95 10.54 -1.57
N GLY A 101 13.39 11.16 -2.62
CA GLY A 101 13.43 10.65 -3.99
C GLY A 101 14.85 10.50 -4.51
N VAL A 102 15.72 11.50 -4.30
CA VAL A 102 17.14 11.45 -4.68
C VAL A 102 17.87 10.38 -3.87
N ALA A 103 17.62 10.27 -2.56
CA ALA A 103 18.25 9.25 -1.72
C ALA A 103 17.87 7.81 -2.14
N LEU A 104 16.61 7.59 -2.52
CA LEU A 104 16.14 6.29 -3.05
C LEU A 104 16.75 5.99 -4.42
N LEU A 105 16.66 6.93 -5.36
CA LEU A 105 17.00 6.70 -6.77
C LEU A 105 18.50 6.75 -7.03
N ARG A 106 19.22 7.70 -6.43
CA ARG A 106 20.65 7.93 -6.68
C ARG A 106 21.57 7.21 -5.70
N PHE A 107 21.15 7.07 -4.45
CA PHE A 107 21.94 6.48 -3.37
C PHE A 107 21.48 5.06 -2.98
N ARG A 108 20.36 4.57 -3.53
CA ARG A 108 19.82 3.22 -3.28
C ARG A 108 19.67 2.91 -1.78
N VAL A 109 19.42 3.95 -0.98
CA VAL A 109 19.23 3.81 0.47
C VAL A 109 17.98 2.99 0.71
N GLY A 110 18.04 2.03 1.64
CA GLY A 110 16.89 1.20 1.99
C GLY A 110 15.72 2.04 2.52
N VAL A 111 14.49 1.56 2.33
CA VAL A 111 13.28 2.30 2.74
C VAL A 111 13.22 2.51 4.26
N LEU A 112 13.63 1.53 5.06
CA LEU A 112 13.64 1.65 6.53
C LEU A 112 14.53 2.80 7.04
N PRO A 113 15.82 2.91 6.65
CA PRO A 113 16.66 4.01 7.12
C PRO A 113 16.18 5.39 6.64
N LEU A 114 15.50 5.48 5.49
CA LEU A 114 14.93 6.73 5.01
C LEU A 114 13.73 7.20 5.85
N LEU A 115 12.85 6.28 6.24
CA LEU A 115 11.71 6.58 7.10
C LEU A 115 12.13 7.01 8.52
N GLY A 116 13.27 6.53 9.01
CA GLY A 116 13.81 6.97 10.30
C GLY A 116 14.51 8.33 10.25
N ALA A 117 14.85 8.83 9.06
CA ALA A 117 15.61 10.07 8.87
C ALA A 117 14.75 11.28 8.45
N CYS A 118 13.56 11.04 7.89
CA CYS A 118 12.57 12.06 7.54
C CYS A 118 11.62 12.30 8.72
#